data_AF-X6LY73-F1
#
_entry.id   AF-X6LY73-F1
#
_cell.length_a   1.000
_cell.length_b   1.000
_cell.length_c   1.000
_cell.angle_alpha   90.00
_cell.angle_beta   90.00
_cell.angle_gamma   90.00
#
_symmetry.space_group_name_H-M   'P 1'
#
loop_
_entity.id
_entity.type
_entity.pdbx_description
1 polymer ?
#
loop_
_entity_poly.entity_id
_entity_poly.type
_entity_poly.pdbx_seq_one_letter_code
_entity_poly.pdbx_strand_id
1 'polypeptide(L)'
;MSAWFFGGSGKGNPDISSLLISRLSALQTSTLLEDKLKALEELNELSQSKPLEVGKQAIPTIIDQVLLSSSDSNVVSLSEEKDIIHLCLEILMTLMLSPPQVKKKKAFDTESIARDEKSGEYYYQRNIGIFVKTNLKERVSKLIRILTMNDVEMSYNILQLLVVLAMCEQDKMVNEMANSTNAAIPHICSLLTGHNEMIRNSVIVLLIYLTRLDNDQKTAIETLDNDKSANSTILNNINTINSNNNNNNNNNNNNNNNNNNNNYNKIASLSRLIVFDGSLEKLLNIMLEEENGIDGDQVIQDTLLLIKQLLDWRINVSNQQDFVSSQLVCRLLPLLKPTRFEGML
;
A
#
# COMPACT_ATOMS: atom_id res chain seq x y z
N MET A 1 -31.06 61.33 30.94
CA MET A 1 -31.03 59.88 31.20
C MET A 1 -30.49 59.24 29.93
N SER A 2 -29.18 59.18 29.66
CA SER A 2 -28.05 58.59 30.41
C SER A 2 -28.02 57.05 30.33
N ALA A 3 -26.84 56.52 29.97
CA ALA A 3 -26.34 55.13 29.87
C ALA A 3 -26.35 54.58 28.41
N TRP A 4 -25.25 54.41 27.64
CA TRP A 4 -23.88 53.88 27.87
C TRP A 4 -23.85 52.51 28.58
N PHE A 5 -23.51 51.42 27.88
CA PHE A 5 -22.24 50.66 28.01
C PHE A 5 -22.23 49.33 27.18
N PHE A 6 -21.23 49.22 26.29
CA PHE A 6 -20.48 48.05 25.79
C PHE A 6 -21.20 47.01 24.90
N GLY A 7 -20.79 46.76 23.65
CA GLY A 7 -19.40 46.75 23.16
C GLY A 7 -18.68 45.48 23.62
N GLY A 8 -19.19 44.31 23.23
CA GLY A 8 -18.55 43.02 23.45
C GLY A 8 -17.70 42.63 22.24
N SER A 9 -16.43 43.02 22.26
CA SER A 9 -15.36 42.45 21.45
C SER A 9 -14.81 41.17 22.11
N GLY A 10 -14.49 40.16 21.29
CA GLY A 10 -13.64 39.02 21.65
C GLY A 10 -14.38 37.86 22.34
N LYS A 11 -14.33 36.62 21.86
CA LYS A 11 -13.17 35.93 21.30
C LYS A 11 -13.55 35.23 20.00
N GLY A 12 -12.97 35.68 18.89
CA GLY A 12 -12.93 34.88 17.67
C GLY A 12 -12.24 33.56 18.02
N ASN A 13 -12.91 32.46 17.73
CA ASN A 13 -12.22 31.19 17.56
C ASN A 13 -11.08 31.48 16.57
N PRO A 14 -9.79 31.22 16.89
CA PRO A 14 -8.73 31.42 15.92
C PRO A 14 -9.16 30.72 14.63
N ASP A 15 -9.14 31.45 13.50
CA ASP A 15 -9.44 30.88 12.20
C ASP A 15 -8.61 29.60 12.09
N ILE A 16 -9.24 28.46 11.88
CA ILE A 16 -8.57 27.16 11.94
C ILE A 16 -7.42 27.10 10.94
N SER A 17 -7.53 27.87 9.85
CA SER A 17 -6.47 28.13 8.89
C SER A 17 -5.25 28.79 9.56
N SER A 18 -5.45 29.82 10.38
CA SER A 18 -4.38 30.50 11.12
C SER A 18 -3.70 29.61 12.17
N LEU A 19 -4.48 28.79 12.87
CA LEU A 19 -3.95 27.83 13.84
C LEU A 19 -3.10 26.75 13.13
N LEU A 20 -3.62 26.19 12.04
CA LEU A 20 -2.92 25.23 11.20
C LEU A 20 -1.61 25.80 10.66
N ILE A 21 -1.62 27.00 10.10
CA ILE A 21 -0.42 27.69 9.59
C ILE A 21 0.60 27.88 10.71
N SER A 22 0.16 28.33 11.90
CA SER A 22 1.05 28.51 13.06
C SER A 22 1.72 27.19 13.45
N ARG A 23 0.98 26.08 13.53
CA ARG A 23 1.55 24.78 13.88
C ARG A 23 2.52 24.26 12.83
N LEU A 24 2.15 24.35 11.55
CA LEU A 24 3.03 23.93 10.45
C LEU A 24 4.32 24.76 10.42
N SER A 25 4.25 26.06 10.70
CA SER A 25 5.45 26.89 10.81
C SER A 25 6.34 26.45 11.96
N ALA A 26 5.77 26.09 13.13
CA ALA A 26 6.54 25.60 14.27
C ALA A 26 7.27 24.29 13.95
N LEU A 27 6.64 23.37 13.22
CA LEU A 27 7.27 22.12 12.77
C LEU A 27 8.47 22.36 11.83
N GLN A 28 8.40 23.41 11.02
CA GLN A 28 9.45 23.77 10.06
C GLN A 28 10.61 24.51 10.71
N THR A 29 10.33 25.41 11.65
CA THR A 29 11.35 26.34 12.20
C THR A 29 11.93 25.89 13.52
N SER A 30 11.24 25.06 14.30
CA SER A 30 11.73 24.67 15.61
C SER A 30 12.92 23.72 15.51
N THR A 31 13.92 23.95 16.36
CA THR A 31 15.06 23.05 16.56
C THR A 31 14.87 22.13 17.77
N LEU A 32 13.91 22.42 18.66
CA LEU A 32 13.63 21.66 19.87
C LEU A 32 12.61 20.55 19.58
N LEU A 33 12.90 19.33 20.01
CA LEU A 33 12.03 18.17 19.82
C LEU A 33 10.71 18.33 20.60
N GLU A 34 10.75 18.87 21.82
CA GLU A 34 9.57 19.13 22.66
C GLU A 34 8.56 20.07 21.98
N ASP A 35 9.05 21.16 21.36
CA ASP A 35 8.19 22.11 20.64
C ASP A 35 7.57 21.47 19.39
N LYS A 36 8.31 20.59 18.71
CA LYS A 36 7.77 19.81 17.58
C LYS A 36 6.70 18.82 18.05
N LEU A 37 6.96 18.11 19.14
CA LEU A 37 6.02 17.17 19.74
C LEU A 37 4.69 17.88 20.07
N LYS A 38 4.76 19.00 20.79
CA LYS A 38 3.56 19.78 21.15
C LYS A 38 2.80 20.28 19.92
N ALA A 39 3.51 20.75 18.89
CA ALA A 39 2.87 21.17 17.64
C ALA A 39 2.19 20.00 16.91
N LEU A 40 2.76 18.79 16.98
CA LEU A 40 2.15 17.57 16.45
C LEU A 40 0.93 17.12 17.27
N GLU A 41 0.97 17.21 18.60
CA GLU A 41 -0.17 16.85 19.46
C GLU A 41 -1.40 17.71 19.14
N GLU A 42 -1.20 19.04 19.05
CA GLU A 42 -2.26 19.97 18.66
C GLU A 42 -2.75 19.70 17.23
N LEU A 43 -1.85 19.30 16.32
CA LEU A 43 -2.20 18.92 14.95
C LEU A 43 -2.99 17.60 14.89
N ASN A 44 -2.71 16.66 15.79
CA ASN A 44 -3.44 15.40 15.90
C ASN A 44 -4.91 15.65 16.27
N GLU A 45 -5.17 16.49 17.26
CA GLU A 45 -6.54 16.89 17.63
C GLU A 45 -7.29 17.55 16.46
N LEU A 46 -6.63 18.43 15.72
CA LEU A 46 -7.20 19.06 14.52
C LEU A 46 -7.47 18.03 13.41
N SER A 47 -6.58 17.06 13.21
CA SER A 47 -6.73 16.03 12.19
C SER A 47 -7.98 15.17 12.42
N GLN A 48 -8.36 14.94 13.67
CA GLN A 48 -9.54 14.17 14.02
C GLN A 48 -10.85 14.89 13.69
N SER A 49 -10.86 16.23 13.78
CA SER A 49 -12.05 17.07 13.55
C SER A 49 -12.17 17.56 12.10
N LYS A 50 -11.05 17.88 11.44
CA LYS A 50 -11.02 18.44 10.08
C LYS A 50 -9.94 17.78 9.20
N PRO A 51 -10.05 16.47 8.91
CA PRO A 51 -9.00 15.72 8.24
C PRO A 51 -8.73 16.17 6.80
N LEU A 52 -9.73 16.72 6.10
CA LEU A 52 -9.56 17.24 4.74
C LEU A 52 -8.67 18.48 4.70
N GLU A 53 -8.96 19.47 5.56
CA GLU A 53 -8.22 20.74 5.59
C GLU A 53 -6.80 20.55 6.13
N VAL A 54 -6.66 19.75 7.19
CA VAL A 54 -5.35 19.39 7.74
C VAL A 54 -4.55 18.61 6.71
N GLY A 55 -5.11 17.58 6.09
CA GLY A 55 -4.40 16.73 5.13
C GLY A 55 -3.88 17.49 3.90
N LYS A 56 -4.65 18.46 3.40
CA LYS A 56 -4.26 19.32 2.28
C LYS A 56 -2.94 20.08 2.50
N GLN A 57 -2.65 20.46 3.74
CA GLN A 57 -1.53 21.34 4.06
C GLN A 57 -0.44 20.65 4.87
N ALA A 58 -0.81 19.71 5.74
CA ALA A 58 0.08 19.13 6.74
C ALA A 58 0.89 17.95 6.22
N ILE A 59 0.34 17.12 5.32
CA ILE A 59 0.99 15.88 4.86
C ILE A 59 2.43 16.13 4.35
N PRO A 60 2.69 17.11 3.46
CA PRO A 60 4.05 17.38 3.01
C PRO A 60 4.98 17.81 4.14
N THR A 61 4.52 18.64 5.07
CA THR A 61 5.34 19.11 6.20
C THR A 61 5.65 17.98 7.18
N ILE A 62 4.64 17.20 7.59
CA ILE A 62 4.81 16.06 8.50
C ILE A 62 5.84 15.08 7.93
N ILE A 63 5.75 14.76 6.65
CA ILE A 63 6.64 13.76 6.06
C ILE A 63 7.99 14.36 5.72
N ASP A 64 8.04 15.42 4.91
CA ASP A 64 9.29 15.90 4.34
C ASP A 64 10.14 16.67 5.34
N GLN A 65 9.51 17.33 6.33
CA GLN A 65 10.24 18.18 7.30
C GLN A 65 10.44 17.49 8.64
N VAL A 66 9.57 16.55 9.02
CA VAL A 66 9.68 15.86 10.32
C VAL A 66 10.13 14.41 10.13
N LEU A 67 9.41 13.59 9.35
CA LEU A 67 9.80 12.19 9.19
C LEU A 67 11.12 12.03 8.44
N LEU A 68 11.33 12.70 7.30
CA LEU A 68 12.58 12.58 6.55
C LEU A 68 13.79 13.15 7.29
N SER A 69 13.59 14.13 8.18
CA SER A 69 14.66 14.74 8.97
C SER A 69 15.03 13.96 10.24
N SER A 70 14.16 13.04 10.70
CA SER A 70 14.49 12.12 11.78
C SER A 70 15.73 11.30 11.44
N SER A 71 16.53 10.99 12.44
CA SER A 71 17.81 10.31 12.29
C SER A 71 17.65 8.96 11.59
N ASP A 72 18.71 8.62 10.87
CA ASP A 72 18.78 7.46 9.99
C ASP A 72 19.33 6.22 10.69
N SER A 73 19.71 6.38 11.96
CA SER A 73 20.37 5.32 12.71
C SER A 73 19.32 4.29 13.16
N ASN A 74 19.65 3.01 12.98
CA ASN A 74 18.83 1.88 13.44
C ASN A 74 18.67 1.82 14.98
N VAL A 75 19.31 2.75 15.69
CA VAL A 75 19.19 2.96 17.12
C VAL A 75 18.56 4.34 17.30
N VAL A 76 17.22 4.44 17.22
CA VAL A 76 16.55 5.63 17.78
C VAL A 76 16.84 5.60 19.28
N SER A 77 17.88 6.34 19.65
CA SER A 77 18.54 6.27 20.95
C SER A 77 17.85 7.18 21.97
N LEU A 78 16.87 7.98 21.51
CA LEU A 78 16.16 9.00 22.28
C LEU A 78 14.66 8.70 22.25
N SER A 79 14.03 8.61 23.43
CA SER A 79 12.59 8.35 23.58
C SER A 79 11.75 9.39 22.82
N GLU A 80 12.14 10.65 22.88
CA GLU A 80 11.39 11.76 22.27
C GLU A 80 11.33 11.67 20.75
N GLU A 81 12.39 11.19 20.10
CA GLU A 81 12.40 11.01 18.64
C GLU A 81 11.47 9.88 18.23
N LYS A 82 11.42 8.80 19.03
CA LYS A 82 10.47 7.71 18.85
C LYS A 82 9.03 8.22 18.96
N ASP A 83 8.75 9.06 19.95
CA ASP A 83 7.42 9.64 20.18
C ASP A 83 6.99 10.54 19.01
N ILE A 84 7.90 11.35 18.46
CA ILE A 84 7.66 12.17 17.27
C ILE A 84 7.32 11.29 16.06
N ILE A 85 8.12 10.25 15.79
CA ILE A 85 7.86 9.35 14.65
C ILE A 85 6.50 8.67 14.82
N HIS A 86 6.23 8.16 16.02
CA HIS A 86 4.98 7.49 16.34
C HIS A 86 3.78 8.41 16.10
N LEU A 87 3.80 9.63 16.65
CA LEU A 87 2.73 10.61 16.51
C LEU A 87 2.54 11.07 15.06
N CYS A 88 3.63 11.25 14.30
CA CYS A 88 3.54 11.52 12.86
C CYS A 88 2.80 10.39 12.11
N LEU A 89 3.12 9.13 12.42
CA LEU A 89 2.44 7.98 11.81
C LEU A 89 0.97 7.92 12.21
N GLU A 90 0.61 8.20 13.47
CA GLU A 90 -0.79 8.26 13.92
C GLU A 90 -1.61 9.34 13.20
N ILE A 91 -1.03 10.53 13.03
CA ILE A 91 -1.67 11.62 12.29
C ILE A 91 -1.86 11.22 10.82
N LEU A 92 -0.84 10.65 10.18
CA LEU A 92 -0.94 10.16 8.80
C LEU A 92 -2.01 9.07 8.67
N MET A 93 -2.07 8.15 9.63
CA MET A 93 -3.12 7.13 9.69
C MET A 93 -4.51 7.77 9.72
N THR A 94 -4.72 8.78 10.57
CA THR A 94 -5.99 9.52 10.66
C THR A 94 -6.34 10.23 9.35
N LEU A 95 -5.34 10.78 8.66
CA LEU A 95 -5.52 11.58 7.44
C LEU A 95 -5.69 10.73 6.18
N MET A 96 -5.12 9.53 6.12
CA MET A 96 -5.02 8.72 4.89
C MET A 96 -5.85 7.44 4.91
N LEU A 97 -6.26 6.94 6.07
CA LEU A 97 -7.12 5.76 6.14
C LEU A 97 -8.59 6.15 6.10
N SER A 98 -9.41 5.23 5.59
CA SER A 98 -10.84 5.37 5.71
C SER A 98 -11.24 5.28 7.19
N PRO A 99 -12.26 6.04 7.63
CA PRO A 99 -12.60 6.10 9.05
C PRO A 99 -12.92 4.78 9.76
N PRO A 100 -13.48 3.73 9.13
CA PRO A 100 -13.62 2.41 9.75
C PRO A 100 -12.29 1.75 10.14
N GLN A 101 -11.19 2.15 9.50
CA GLN A 101 -9.85 1.63 9.74
C GLN A 101 -9.08 2.45 10.79
N VAL A 102 -9.57 3.64 11.16
CA VAL A 102 -9.01 4.45 12.24
C VAL A 102 -9.62 3.98 13.55
N LYS A 103 -8.79 3.78 14.60
CA LYS A 103 -9.22 3.40 15.96
C LYS A 103 -10.12 4.50 16.60
N LYS A 104 -11.34 4.74 16.09
CA LYS A 104 -12.27 5.72 16.64
C LYS A 104 -13.27 5.04 17.59
N LYS A 105 -13.43 5.64 18.78
CA LYS A 105 -14.34 5.20 19.87
C LYS A 105 -15.83 5.51 19.63
N LYS A 106 -16.25 6.05 18.48
CA LYS A 106 -17.66 6.46 18.23
C LYS A 106 -18.21 5.85 16.94
N ALA A 107 -19.48 5.41 17.02
CA ALA A 107 -20.23 4.83 15.91
C ALA A 107 -20.21 5.73 14.67
N PHE A 108 -19.99 5.12 13.51
CA PHE A 108 -19.66 5.80 12.27
C PHE A 108 -20.89 6.00 11.38
N ASP A 109 -21.13 7.23 10.91
CA ASP A 109 -22.16 7.53 9.91
C ASP A 109 -21.48 7.87 8.57
N THR A 110 -21.60 6.98 7.59
CA THR A 110 -20.97 7.06 6.26
C THR A 110 -21.37 8.30 5.45
N GLU A 111 -22.50 8.93 5.74
CA GLU A 111 -22.95 10.14 5.01
C GLU A 111 -22.25 11.42 5.48
N SER A 112 -21.53 11.37 6.61
CA SER A 112 -20.87 12.53 7.23
C SER A 112 -19.39 12.70 6.84
N ILE A 113 -18.85 11.85 5.96
CA ILE A 113 -17.43 11.88 5.59
C ILE A 113 -17.13 13.12 4.73
N ALA A 114 -16.16 13.93 5.16
CA ALA A 114 -15.70 15.09 4.41
C ALA A 114 -15.22 14.71 2.99
N ARG A 115 -15.70 15.47 2.00
CA ARG A 115 -15.32 15.35 0.59
C ARG A 115 -14.72 16.65 0.10
N ASP A 116 -13.78 16.54 -0.84
CA ASP A 116 -13.27 17.71 -1.53
C ASP A 116 -14.31 18.27 -2.49
N GLU A 117 -14.61 19.56 -2.38
CA GLU A 117 -15.63 20.22 -3.20
C GLU A 117 -15.30 20.20 -4.70
N LYS A 118 -14.01 20.14 -5.07
CA LYS A 118 -13.58 20.21 -6.46
C LYS A 118 -13.49 18.83 -7.10
N SER A 119 -12.90 17.85 -6.43
CA SER A 119 -12.75 16.50 -6.98
C SER A 119 -13.92 15.56 -6.66
N GLY A 120 -14.70 15.86 -5.62
CA GLY A 120 -15.74 14.96 -5.10
C GLY A 120 -15.18 13.74 -4.35
N GLU A 121 -13.87 13.61 -4.26
CA GLU A 121 -13.18 12.52 -3.55
C GLU A 121 -13.36 12.66 -2.05
N TYR A 122 -13.39 11.54 -1.34
CA TYR A 122 -13.30 11.56 0.11
C TYR A 122 -11.93 12.07 0.57
N TYR A 123 -11.88 12.65 1.77
CA TYR A 123 -10.65 13.26 2.29
C TYR A 123 -9.44 12.33 2.22
N TYR A 124 -9.60 11.04 2.53
CA TYR A 124 -8.50 10.08 2.58
C TYR A 124 -7.93 9.80 1.18
N GLN A 125 -8.79 9.67 0.15
CA GLN A 125 -8.36 9.54 -1.25
C GLN A 125 -7.61 10.79 -1.70
N ARG A 126 -8.18 11.97 -1.42
CA ARG A 126 -7.56 13.25 -1.77
C ARG A 126 -6.18 13.40 -1.13
N ASN A 127 -6.08 13.04 0.15
CA ASN A 127 -4.85 13.09 0.95
C ASN A 127 -3.80 12.09 0.47
N ILE A 128 -4.18 10.87 0.08
CA ILE A 128 -3.29 9.92 -0.58
C ILE A 128 -2.73 10.52 -1.87
N GLY A 129 -3.57 11.16 -2.69
CA GLY A 129 -3.13 11.87 -3.89
C GLY A 129 -2.09 12.96 -3.61
N ILE A 130 -2.14 13.60 -2.44
CA ILE A 130 -1.13 14.58 -1.99
C ILE A 130 0.15 13.90 -1.53
N PHE A 131 0.03 12.77 -0.82
CA PHE A 131 1.18 11.96 -0.41
C PHE A 131 2.02 11.52 -1.62
N VAL A 132 1.38 11.05 -2.69
CA VAL A 132 2.11 10.49 -3.85
C VAL A 132 2.62 11.54 -4.84
N LYS A 133 2.24 12.82 -4.67
CA LYS A 133 2.53 13.87 -5.65
C LYS A 133 4.01 14.28 -5.70
N THR A 134 4.70 14.26 -4.56
CA THR A 134 6.07 14.79 -4.42
C THR A 134 6.91 13.87 -3.55
N ASN A 135 8.19 13.70 -3.90
CA ASN A 135 9.20 12.94 -3.12
C ASN A 135 8.77 11.51 -2.77
N LEU A 136 7.93 10.87 -3.61
CA LEU A 136 7.35 9.56 -3.28
C LEU A 136 8.43 8.51 -2.95
N LYS A 137 9.51 8.49 -3.74
CA LYS A 137 10.65 7.59 -3.55
C LYS A 137 11.26 7.73 -2.16
N GLU A 138 11.59 8.95 -1.76
CA GLU A 138 12.19 9.25 -0.46
C GLU A 138 11.22 8.94 0.69
N ARG A 139 9.95 9.28 0.53
CA ARG A 139 8.89 9.02 1.51
C ARG A 139 8.70 7.52 1.75
N VAL A 140 8.55 6.73 0.69
CA VAL A 140 8.41 5.26 0.77
C VAL A 140 9.68 4.63 1.35
N SER A 141 10.86 5.07 0.91
CA SER A 141 12.14 4.60 1.44
C SER A 141 12.28 4.84 2.95
N LYS A 142 11.87 6.02 3.44
CA LYS A 142 11.89 6.31 4.89
C LYS A 142 10.91 5.44 5.66
N LEU A 143 9.69 5.23 5.15
CA LEU A 143 8.71 4.32 5.78
C LEU A 143 9.27 2.89 5.89
N ILE A 144 9.87 2.35 4.81
CA ILE A 144 10.48 1.01 4.82
C ILE A 144 11.64 0.96 5.83
N ARG A 145 12.46 2.01 5.92
CA ARG A 145 13.53 2.03 6.92
C ARG A 145 13.00 2.06 8.35
N ILE A 146 11.95 2.84 8.64
CA ILE A 146 11.35 2.81 9.99
C ILE A 146 10.76 1.41 10.27
N LEU A 147 10.21 0.72 9.27
CA LEU A 147 9.75 -0.67 9.41
C LEU A 147 10.87 -1.64 9.80
N THR A 148 12.14 -1.34 9.50
CA THR A 148 13.30 -2.17 9.93
C THR A 148 13.67 -2.01 11.40
N MET A 149 13.05 -1.07 12.12
CA MET A 149 13.34 -0.80 13.52
C MET A 149 12.67 -1.79 14.51
N ASN A 150 11.88 -2.73 14.00
CA ASN A 150 11.23 -3.81 14.78
C ASN A 150 10.33 -3.33 15.94
N ASP A 151 9.81 -2.10 15.88
CA ASP A 151 8.76 -1.65 16.80
C ASP A 151 7.39 -2.10 16.29
N VAL A 152 6.62 -2.82 17.12
CA VAL A 152 5.37 -3.46 16.71
C VAL A 152 4.33 -2.44 16.25
N GLU A 153 4.18 -1.34 16.98
CA GLU A 153 3.12 -0.37 16.73
C GLU A 153 3.44 0.49 15.50
N MET A 154 4.68 0.95 15.39
CA MET A 154 5.16 1.64 14.19
C MET A 154 5.07 0.73 12.96
N SER A 155 5.45 -0.54 13.08
CA SER A 155 5.39 -1.51 11.99
C SER A 155 3.96 -1.67 11.48
N TYR A 156 3.00 -1.82 12.38
CA TYR A 156 1.59 -1.88 12.01
C TYR A 156 1.14 -0.60 11.29
N ASN A 157 1.41 0.58 11.85
CA ASN A 157 1.01 1.85 11.24
C ASN A 157 1.63 2.02 9.84
N ILE A 158 2.92 1.69 9.68
CA ILE A 158 3.61 1.77 8.39
C ILE A 158 3.00 0.80 7.38
N LEU A 159 2.75 -0.45 7.76
CA LEU A 159 2.15 -1.43 6.87
C LEU A 159 0.77 -0.99 6.40
N GLN A 160 -0.05 -0.44 7.29
CA GLN A 160 -1.36 0.10 6.94
C GLN A 160 -1.26 1.28 5.96
N LEU A 161 -0.30 2.19 6.17
CA LEU A 161 -0.02 3.29 5.23
C LEU A 161 0.42 2.75 3.85
N LEU A 162 1.33 1.78 3.82
CA LEU A 162 1.78 1.15 2.57
C LEU A 162 0.64 0.42 1.86
N VAL A 163 -0.26 -0.25 2.60
CA VAL A 163 -1.45 -0.91 2.05
C VAL A 163 -2.37 0.09 1.36
N VAL A 164 -2.73 1.20 2.02
CA VAL A 164 -3.63 2.19 1.39
C VAL A 164 -2.99 2.88 0.18
N LEU A 165 -1.66 3.09 0.23
CA LEU A 165 -0.92 3.61 -0.91
C LEU A 165 -0.94 2.63 -2.09
N ALA A 166 -0.69 1.33 -1.84
CA ALA A 166 -0.71 0.31 -2.89
C ALA A 166 -2.14 0.09 -3.43
N MET A 167 -3.15 0.20 -2.59
CA MET A 167 -4.56 0.08 -2.98
C MET A 167 -5.00 1.21 -3.92
N CYS A 168 -4.63 2.47 -3.63
CA CYS A 168 -5.08 3.64 -4.38
C CYS A 168 -4.15 4.01 -5.55
N GLU A 169 -2.85 3.75 -5.43
CA GLU A 169 -1.80 4.25 -6.32
C GLU A 169 -0.80 3.13 -6.66
N GLN A 170 -1.34 1.98 -7.07
CA GLN A 170 -0.61 0.73 -7.26
C GLN A 170 0.62 0.88 -8.16
N ASP A 171 0.47 1.46 -9.35
CA ASP A 171 1.57 1.55 -10.33
C ASP A 171 2.78 2.33 -9.79
N LYS A 172 2.49 3.41 -9.03
CA LYS A 172 3.53 4.20 -8.38
C LYS A 172 4.21 3.38 -7.28
N MET A 173 3.43 2.67 -6.47
CA MET A 173 3.97 1.82 -5.41
C MET A 173 4.79 0.66 -5.96
N VAL A 174 4.31 -0.04 -6.99
CA VAL A 174 5.07 -1.09 -7.67
C VAL A 174 6.38 -0.53 -8.23
N ASN A 175 6.34 0.66 -8.84
CA ASN A 175 7.55 1.31 -9.33
C ASN A 175 8.56 1.59 -8.20
N GLU A 176 8.11 2.16 -7.08
CA GLU A 176 9.01 2.45 -5.97
C GLU A 176 9.51 1.18 -5.28
N MET A 177 8.65 0.18 -5.09
CA MET A 177 9.01 -1.08 -4.44
C MET A 177 10.00 -1.89 -5.29
N ALA A 178 9.79 -1.96 -6.61
CA ALA A 178 10.70 -2.66 -7.51
C ALA A 178 12.08 -1.98 -7.65
N ASN A 179 12.13 -0.65 -7.50
CA ASN A 179 13.37 0.15 -7.57
C ASN A 179 13.98 0.45 -6.19
N SER A 180 13.34 0.02 -5.11
CA SER A 180 13.82 0.23 -3.75
C SER A 180 15.11 -0.58 -3.50
N THR A 181 15.75 -0.37 -2.35
CA THR A 181 16.96 -1.12 -1.98
C THR A 181 16.68 -2.63 -2.05
N ASN A 182 17.66 -3.42 -2.50
CA ASN A 182 17.53 -4.88 -2.64
C ASN A 182 17.04 -5.60 -1.35
N ALA A 183 17.04 -4.93 -0.19
CA ALA A 183 16.61 -5.45 1.10
C ALA A 183 15.15 -5.13 1.49
N ALA A 184 14.44 -4.25 0.78
CA ALA A 184 13.09 -3.83 1.18
C ALA A 184 12.06 -4.98 1.13
N ILE A 185 11.96 -5.66 0.00
CA ILE A 185 11.05 -6.80 -0.18
C ILE A 185 11.42 -7.97 0.74
N PRO A 186 12.70 -8.40 0.84
CA PRO A 186 13.10 -9.42 1.82
C PRO A 186 12.74 -9.06 3.26
N HIS A 187 12.93 -7.80 3.69
CA HIS A 187 12.54 -7.37 5.03
C HIS A 187 11.03 -7.51 5.25
N ILE A 188 10.21 -7.05 4.30
CA ILE A 188 8.75 -7.20 4.36
C ILE A 188 8.34 -8.68 4.41
N CYS A 189 8.97 -9.54 3.60
CA CYS A 189 8.68 -10.98 3.57
C CYS A 189 9.14 -11.70 4.84
N SER A 190 10.16 -11.21 5.54
CA SER A 190 10.58 -11.75 6.84
C SER A 190 9.49 -11.62 7.91
N LEU A 191 8.66 -10.57 7.83
CA LEU A 191 7.56 -10.30 8.75
C LEU A 191 6.38 -11.28 8.61
N LEU A 192 6.36 -12.13 7.58
CA LEU A 192 5.36 -13.20 7.44
C LEU A 192 5.49 -14.30 8.51
N THR A 193 6.67 -14.44 9.11
CA THR A 193 6.95 -15.52 10.09
C THR A 193 6.88 -15.04 11.55
N GLY A 194 6.51 -13.78 11.79
CA GLY A 194 6.46 -13.20 13.12
C GLY A 194 5.25 -13.66 13.93
N HIS A 195 5.39 -13.67 15.26
CA HIS A 195 4.30 -13.98 16.20
C HIS A 195 3.15 -12.97 16.23
N ASN A 196 3.24 -11.86 15.48
CA ASN A 196 2.22 -10.84 15.46
C ASN A 196 1.33 -11.01 14.23
N GLU A 197 0.17 -11.63 14.44
CA GLU A 197 -0.83 -11.88 13.40
C GLU A 197 -1.26 -10.59 12.68
N MET A 198 -1.40 -9.46 13.39
CA MET A 198 -1.80 -8.19 12.78
C MET A 198 -0.76 -7.69 11.77
N ILE A 199 0.53 -7.82 12.09
CA ILE A 199 1.63 -7.47 11.18
C ILE A 199 1.64 -8.45 10.00
N ARG A 200 1.65 -9.75 10.26
CA ARG A 200 1.64 -10.82 9.25
C ARG A 200 0.50 -10.64 8.25
N ASN A 201 -0.73 -10.45 8.75
CA ASN A 201 -1.92 -10.26 7.92
C ASN A 201 -1.84 -8.97 7.10
N SER A 202 -1.31 -7.89 7.67
CA SER A 202 -1.09 -6.63 6.95
C SER A 202 -0.08 -6.79 5.81
N VAL A 203 0.97 -7.59 6.02
CA VAL A 203 1.95 -7.92 4.97
C VAL A 203 1.30 -8.69 3.83
N ILE A 204 0.49 -9.71 4.13
CA ILE A 204 -0.23 -10.48 3.10
C ILE A 204 -1.07 -9.53 2.23
N VAL A 205 -1.86 -8.65 2.86
CA VAL A 205 -2.69 -7.66 2.15
C VAL A 205 -1.84 -6.69 1.31
N LEU A 206 -0.71 -6.20 1.84
CA LEU A 206 0.22 -5.34 1.09
C LEU A 206 0.74 -6.05 -0.17
N LEU A 207 1.19 -7.29 -0.04
CA LEU A 207 1.71 -8.06 -1.16
C LEU A 207 0.62 -8.36 -2.20
N ILE A 208 -0.63 -8.57 -1.78
CA ILE A 208 -1.78 -8.73 -2.70
C ILE A 208 -1.95 -7.48 -3.56
N TYR A 209 -1.93 -6.29 -2.96
CA TYR A 209 -2.08 -5.05 -3.72
C TYR A 209 -0.88 -4.77 -4.62
N LEU A 210 0.34 -5.10 -4.18
CA LEU A 210 1.55 -4.93 -5.01
C LEU A 210 1.63 -5.90 -6.18
N THR A 211 1.04 -7.10 -6.05
CA THR A 211 1.09 -8.15 -7.09
C THR A 211 -0.22 -8.31 -7.87
N ARG A 212 -1.19 -7.42 -7.65
CA ARG A 212 -2.48 -7.45 -8.36
C ARG A 212 -2.31 -7.15 -9.84
N LEU A 213 -3.02 -7.89 -10.68
CA LEU A 213 -3.22 -7.61 -12.10
C LEU A 213 -4.65 -7.10 -12.32
N ASP A 214 -4.80 -5.89 -12.85
CA ASP A 214 -6.10 -5.28 -13.14
C ASP A 214 -6.83 -5.95 -14.32
N ASN A 215 -8.14 -5.77 -14.47
CA ASN A 215 -8.93 -6.50 -15.48
C ASN A 215 -8.58 -6.12 -16.93
N ASP A 216 -8.26 -4.86 -17.21
CA ASP A 216 -7.71 -4.43 -18.51
C ASP A 216 -6.32 -5.01 -18.77
N GLN A 217 -5.64 -5.39 -17.68
CA GLN A 217 -4.34 -6.03 -17.73
C GLN A 217 -4.45 -7.55 -17.98
N LYS A 218 -5.55 -8.18 -17.54
CA LYS A 218 -5.86 -9.59 -17.79
C LYS A 218 -6.23 -9.87 -19.24
N THR A 219 -7.07 -9.01 -19.85
CA THR A 219 -7.54 -9.15 -21.23
C THR A 219 -6.44 -8.92 -22.26
N ALA A 220 -5.53 -7.97 -22.02
CA ALA A 220 -4.40 -7.69 -22.91
C ALA A 220 -3.44 -8.89 -23.08
N ILE A 221 -3.21 -9.66 -22.01
CA ILE A 221 -2.37 -10.86 -22.06
C ILE A 221 -3.11 -12.01 -22.72
N GLU A 222 -4.38 -12.23 -22.40
CA GLU A 222 -5.21 -13.25 -23.06
C GLU A 222 -5.30 -13.01 -24.58
N THR A 223 -5.35 -11.75 -25.03
CA THR A 223 -5.28 -11.43 -26.46
C THR A 223 -3.92 -11.73 -27.09
N LEU A 224 -2.80 -11.49 -26.39
CA LEU A 224 -1.46 -11.79 -26.88
C LEU A 224 -1.18 -13.30 -26.98
N ASP A 225 -1.72 -14.11 -26.07
CA ASP A 225 -1.57 -15.56 -26.11
C ASP A 225 -2.54 -16.24 -27.09
N ASN A 226 -3.73 -15.68 -27.30
CA ASN A 226 -4.61 -16.09 -28.40
C ASN A 226 -3.96 -15.80 -29.77
N ASP A 227 -3.24 -14.70 -29.91
CA ASP A 227 -2.46 -14.40 -31.12
C ASP A 227 -1.22 -15.32 -31.27
N LYS A 228 -0.58 -15.79 -30.19
CA LYS A 228 0.48 -16.81 -30.30
C LYS A 228 -0.06 -18.19 -30.70
N SER A 229 -1.24 -18.57 -30.21
CA SER A 229 -1.97 -19.77 -30.62
C SER A 229 -2.42 -19.72 -32.08
N ALA A 230 -2.96 -18.56 -32.51
CA ALA A 230 -3.28 -18.29 -33.90
C ALA A 230 -2.02 -18.26 -34.78
N ASN A 231 -0.92 -17.67 -34.29
CA ASN A 231 0.36 -17.63 -35.02
C ASN A 231 1.06 -18.99 -35.10
N SER A 232 0.81 -19.93 -34.18
CA SER A 232 1.22 -21.34 -34.33
C SER A 232 0.48 -22.03 -35.48
N THR A 233 -0.79 -21.69 -35.71
CA THR A 233 -1.59 -22.23 -36.81
C THR A 233 -1.25 -21.53 -38.14
N ILE A 234 -0.91 -20.24 -38.09
CA ILE A 234 -0.50 -19.44 -39.25
C ILE A 234 0.93 -19.78 -39.69
N LEU A 235 1.87 -20.08 -38.78
CA LEU A 235 3.22 -20.55 -39.15
C LEU A 235 3.21 -21.89 -39.89
N ASN A 236 2.22 -22.75 -39.64
CA ASN A 236 2.06 -23.99 -40.41
C ASN A 236 1.52 -23.75 -41.83
N ASN A 237 0.86 -22.62 -42.07
CA ASN A 237 0.34 -22.23 -43.40
C ASN A 237 1.25 -21.24 -44.15
N ILE A 238 2.26 -20.64 -43.51
CA ILE A 238 3.20 -19.69 -44.13
C ILE A 238 4.23 -20.37 -45.05
N ASN A 239 4.42 -21.69 -44.99
CA ASN A 239 5.28 -22.41 -45.95
C ASN A 239 4.68 -22.54 -47.36
N THR A 240 3.54 -21.90 -47.67
CA THR A 240 2.91 -22.01 -49.01
C THR A 240 2.53 -20.67 -49.66
N ILE A 241 2.76 -19.51 -49.03
CA ILE A 241 2.44 -18.22 -49.68
C ILE A 241 3.62 -17.27 -49.54
N ASN A 242 4.60 -17.48 -50.42
CA ASN A 242 5.61 -16.49 -50.74
C ASN A 242 5.14 -15.72 -51.99
N SER A 243 5.31 -14.39 -51.98
CA SER A 243 4.92 -13.38 -52.99
C SER A 243 3.51 -12.79 -52.87
N ASN A 244 3.40 -11.62 -52.23
CA ASN A 244 3.15 -10.34 -52.92
C ASN A 244 2.76 -9.21 -51.95
N ASN A 245 3.59 -8.17 -51.96
CA ASN A 245 3.30 -6.73 -51.93
C ASN A 245 2.31 -6.06 -50.93
N ASN A 246 2.86 -4.97 -50.37
CA ASN A 246 2.28 -3.64 -50.14
C ASN A 246 1.45 -3.34 -48.88
N ASN A 247 2.14 -2.64 -47.97
CA ASN A 247 1.88 -1.27 -47.51
C ASN A 247 0.49 -0.91 -46.93
N ASN A 248 0.55 -0.49 -45.65
CA ASN A 248 0.01 0.75 -45.08
C ASN A 248 -1.05 0.62 -43.96
N ASN A 249 -0.79 1.40 -42.91
CA ASN A 249 -1.72 2.00 -41.96
C ASN A 249 -2.18 1.20 -40.73
N ASN A 250 -1.37 1.21 -39.65
CA ASN A 250 -1.90 1.19 -38.28
C ASN A 250 -0.85 1.71 -37.25
N ASN A 251 -0.61 3.02 -37.18
CA ASN A 251 0.31 3.60 -36.19
C ASN A 251 -0.34 4.66 -35.29
N ASN A 252 -1.51 4.35 -34.71
CA ASN A 252 -2.06 5.20 -33.65
C ASN A 252 -2.61 4.43 -32.44
N ASN A 253 -2.20 3.18 -32.21
CA ASN A 253 -2.61 2.41 -31.02
C ASN A 253 -1.43 1.89 -30.16
N ASN A 254 -0.17 2.25 -30.49
CA ASN A 254 1.00 1.64 -29.87
C ASN A 254 1.50 2.35 -28.59
N ASN A 255 1.02 3.56 -28.28
CA ASN A 255 1.56 4.32 -27.15
C ASN A 255 0.96 3.90 -25.78
N ASN A 256 -0.25 3.30 -25.77
CA ASN A 256 -0.86 2.80 -24.53
C ASN A 256 -0.37 1.38 -24.17
N ASN A 257 0.10 0.60 -25.16
CA ASN A 257 0.58 -0.76 -24.96
C ASN A 257 1.99 -0.81 -24.31
N ASN A 258 2.82 0.21 -24.57
CA ASN A 258 4.19 0.25 -24.04
C ASN A 258 4.25 0.56 -22.52
N ASN A 259 3.32 1.38 -22.01
CA ASN A 259 3.27 1.68 -20.57
C ASN A 259 2.75 0.47 -19.76
N ASN A 260 1.76 -0.25 -20.30
CA ASN A 260 1.22 -1.44 -19.66
C ASN A 260 2.27 -2.57 -19.60
N ASN A 261 3.02 -2.79 -20.70
CA ASN A 261 4.11 -3.78 -20.76
C ASN A 261 5.18 -3.54 -19.67
N ASN A 262 5.47 -2.28 -19.34
CA ASN A 262 6.46 -1.95 -18.31
C ASN A 262 5.96 -2.29 -16.89
N ASN A 263 4.66 -2.16 -16.61
CA ASN A 263 4.12 -2.47 -15.29
C ASN A 263 4.13 -3.98 -15.02
N TYR A 264 3.76 -4.83 -15.99
CA TYR A 264 3.85 -6.29 -15.82
C TYR A 264 5.26 -6.76 -15.52
N ASN A 265 6.25 -6.23 -16.24
CA ASN A 265 7.63 -6.62 -16.03
C ASN A 265 8.11 -6.24 -14.62
N LYS A 266 7.63 -5.12 -14.08
CA LYS A 266 7.88 -4.71 -12.68
C LYS A 266 7.16 -5.62 -11.70
N ILE A 267 5.88 -5.92 -11.90
CA ILE A 267 5.11 -6.84 -11.05
C ILE A 267 5.73 -8.25 -11.06
N ALA A 268 6.13 -8.76 -12.22
CA ALA A 268 6.80 -10.05 -12.35
C ALA A 268 8.17 -10.06 -11.67
N SER A 269 8.93 -8.95 -11.75
CA SER A 269 10.21 -8.82 -11.06
C SER A 269 10.03 -8.76 -9.53
N LEU A 270 9.02 -8.01 -9.07
CA LEU A 270 8.64 -7.93 -7.67
C LEU A 270 8.15 -9.29 -7.15
N SER A 271 7.33 -10.01 -7.93
CA SER A 271 6.84 -11.36 -7.60
C SER A 271 8.00 -12.35 -7.48
N ARG A 272 8.99 -12.29 -8.37
CA ARG A 272 10.21 -13.11 -8.28
C ARG A 272 11.00 -12.81 -7.00
N LEU A 273 11.14 -11.54 -6.63
CA LEU A 273 11.81 -11.14 -5.38
C LEU A 273 11.06 -11.68 -4.13
N ILE A 274 9.72 -11.63 -4.14
CA ILE A 274 8.91 -12.18 -3.05
C ILE A 274 9.14 -13.69 -2.91
N VAL A 275 9.06 -14.43 -4.01
CA VAL A 275 9.20 -15.90 -3.99
C VAL A 275 10.62 -16.34 -3.61
N PHE A 276 11.64 -15.60 -4.05
CA PHE A 276 13.04 -15.88 -3.72
C PHE A 276 13.31 -15.97 -2.21
N ASP A 277 12.59 -15.22 -1.39
CA ASP A 277 12.72 -15.23 0.08
C ASP A 277 11.97 -16.40 0.76
N GLY A 278 11.63 -17.44 0.00
CA GLY A 278 10.88 -18.60 0.50
C GLY A 278 9.43 -18.28 0.89
N SER A 279 8.87 -17.17 0.41
CA SER A 279 7.55 -16.69 0.83
C SER A 279 6.43 -17.70 0.55
N LEU A 280 6.52 -18.50 -0.52
CA LEU A 280 5.51 -19.53 -0.80
C LEU A 280 5.44 -20.60 0.29
N GLU A 281 6.57 -20.99 0.84
CA GLU A 281 6.62 -21.94 1.96
C GLU A 281 6.03 -21.31 3.23
N LYS A 282 6.41 -20.06 3.52
CA LYS A 282 5.88 -19.29 4.66
C LYS A 282 4.35 -19.16 4.57
N LEU A 283 3.82 -18.79 3.41
CA LEU A 283 2.37 -18.67 3.18
C LEU A 283 1.64 -20.00 3.35
N LEU A 284 2.23 -21.12 2.91
CA LEU A 284 1.67 -22.45 3.16
C LEU A 284 1.69 -22.85 4.64
N ASN A 285 2.75 -22.50 5.38
CA ASN A 285 2.81 -22.73 6.83
C ASN A 285 1.70 -21.96 7.55
N ILE A 286 1.52 -20.68 7.21
CA ILE A 286 0.44 -19.85 7.75
C ILE A 286 -0.91 -20.55 7.55
N MET A 287 -1.18 -21.04 6.33
CA MET A 287 -2.45 -21.70 6.04
C MET A 287 -2.66 -23.05 6.71
N LEU A 288 -1.62 -23.87 6.83
CA LEU A 288 -1.73 -25.28 7.22
C LEU A 288 -1.49 -25.51 8.71
N GLU A 289 -0.66 -24.68 9.33
CA GLU A 289 -0.15 -24.88 10.69
C GLU A 289 -0.65 -23.82 11.66
N GLU A 290 -0.82 -22.57 11.19
CA GLU A 290 -1.20 -21.43 12.05
C GLU A 290 -2.71 -21.13 11.97
N GLU A 291 -3.27 -21.20 10.76
CA GLU A 291 -4.69 -21.00 10.48
C GLU A 291 -5.38 -22.36 10.30
N ASN A 292 -6.68 -22.46 10.58
CA ASN A 292 -7.46 -23.72 10.57
C ASN A 292 -7.66 -24.34 9.16
N GLY A 293 -6.67 -24.24 8.25
CA GLY A 293 -6.73 -24.77 6.90
C GLY A 293 -7.91 -24.17 6.13
N ILE A 294 -8.69 -25.03 5.49
CA ILE A 294 -9.88 -24.63 4.74
C ILE A 294 -11.02 -24.06 5.61
N ASP A 295 -10.98 -24.30 6.92
CA ASP A 295 -11.96 -23.80 7.88
C ASP A 295 -11.55 -22.45 8.49
N GLY A 296 -10.43 -21.85 8.03
CA GLY A 296 -10.01 -20.52 8.45
C GLY A 296 -10.75 -19.37 7.76
N ASP A 297 -10.57 -18.16 8.31
CA ASP A 297 -11.33 -16.96 7.93
C ASP A 297 -10.67 -16.17 6.77
N GLN A 298 -10.79 -14.83 6.79
CA GLN A 298 -10.28 -13.92 5.78
C GLN A 298 -8.77 -14.10 5.49
N VAL A 299 -7.97 -14.47 6.49
CA VAL A 299 -6.52 -14.65 6.34
C VAL A 299 -6.20 -15.77 5.34
N ILE A 300 -6.95 -16.87 5.36
CA ILE A 300 -6.79 -17.97 4.41
C ILE A 300 -7.15 -17.51 3.00
N GLN A 301 -8.26 -16.77 2.86
CA GLN A 301 -8.69 -16.23 1.58
C GLN A 301 -7.63 -15.29 0.97
N ASP A 302 -7.08 -14.39 1.78
CA ASP A 302 -6.04 -13.45 1.37
C ASP A 302 -4.75 -14.20 1.02
N THR A 303 -4.37 -15.20 1.82
CA THR A 303 -3.17 -16.02 1.56
C THR A 303 -3.29 -16.80 0.25
N LEU A 304 -4.45 -17.43 0.00
CA LEU A 304 -4.73 -18.11 -1.27
C LEU A 304 -4.74 -17.15 -2.46
N LEU A 305 -5.29 -15.94 -2.28
CA LEU A 305 -5.27 -14.91 -3.32
C LEU A 305 -3.83 -14.51 -3.67
N LEU A 306 -2.97 -14.32 -2.66
CA LEU A 306 -1.57 -14.00 -2.86
C LEU A 306 -0.83 -15.14 -3.56
N ILE A 307 -0.99 -16.39 -3.12
CA ILE A 307 -0.38 -17.57 -3.77
C ILE A 307 -0.83 -17.63 -5.23
N LYS A 308 -2.12 -17.41 -5.51
CA LYS A 308 -2.65 -17.38 -6.89
C LYS A 308 -1.98 -16.30 -7.74
N GLN A 309 -1.74 -15.10 -7.20
CA GLN A 309 -1.08 -14.00 -7.93
C GLN A 309 0.40 -14.31 -8.17
N LEU A 310 1.10 -14.82 -7.16
CA LEU A 310 2.52 -15.18 -7.26
C LEU A 310 2.78 -16.34 -8.22
N LEU A 311 1.78 -17.20 -8.46
CA LEU A 311 1.82 -18.30 -9.41
C LEU A 311 1.02 -18.03 -10.69
N ASP A 312 0.66 -16.77 -10.98
CA ASP A 312 -0.10 -16.44 -12.18
C ASP A 312 0.71 -16.79 -13.45
N TRP A 313 0.19 -17.72 -14.26
CA TRP A 313 0.88 -18.28 -15.41
C TRP A 313 1.26 -17.25 -16.47
N ARG A 314 0.56 -16.11 -16.49
CA ARG A 314 0.75 -15.05 -17.48
C ARG A 314 2.06 -14.30 -17.30
N ILE A 315 2.52 -14.16 -16.06
CA ILE A 315 3.68 -13.33 -15.71
C ILE A 315 4.73 -14.05 -14.87
N ASN A 316 4.37 -15.14 -14.18
CA ASN A 316 5.18 -15.77 -13.14
C ASN A 316 5.49 -17.25 -13.44
N VAL A 317 5.84 -17.59 -14.69
CA VAL A 317 6.21 -18.98 -15.09
C VAL A 317 7.40 -19.52 -14.29
N SER A 318 8.41 -18.69 -13.99
CA SER A 318 9.55 -19.08 -13.14
C SER A 318 9.08 -19.52 -11.76
N ASN A 319 8.18 -18.76 -11.13
CA ASN A 319 7.67 -19.08 -9.80
C ASN A 319 6.90 -20.41 -9.80
N GLN A 320 6.22 -20.76 -10.90
CA GLN A 320 5.56 -22.07 -11.03
C GLN A 320 6.57 -23.21 -11.10
N GLN A 321 7.65 -23.04 -11.87
CA GLN A 321 8.72 -24.03 -11.95
C GLN A 321 9.38 -24.22 -10.59
N ASP A 322 9.64 -23.13 -9.86
CA ASP A 322 10.18 -23.16 -8.51
C ASP A 322 9.21 -23.87 -7.55
N PHE A 323 7.92 -23.54 -7.59
CA PHE A 323 6.89 -24.18 -6.75
C PHE A 323 6.79 -25.70 -6.94
N VAL A 324 6.90 -26.17 -8.20
CA VAL A 324 6.91 -27.60 -8.53
C VAL A 324 8.22 -28.25 -8.09
N SER A 325 9.37 -27.64 -8.38
CA SER A 325 10.69 -28.21 -8.07
C SER A 325 10.94 -28.30 -6.56
N SER A 326 10.44 -27.34 -5.78
CA SER A 326 10.50 -27.31 -4.31
C SER A 326 9.49 -28.25 -3.62
N GLN A 327 8.76 -29.08 -4.36
CA GLN A 327 7.77 -30.04 -3.82
C GLN A 327 6.64 -29.40 -3.01
N LEU A 328 6.39 -28.10 -3.16
CA LEU A 328 5.34 -27.38 -2.44
C LEU A 328 3.94 -27.79 -2.89
N VAL A 329 3.80 -28.32 -4.12
CA VAL A 329 2.55 -28.88 -4.65
C VAL A 329 1.97 -29.95 -3.71
N CYS A 330 2.81 -30.82 -3.14
CA CYS A 330 2.38 -31.89 -2.25
C CYS A 330 1.75 -31.35 -0.95
N ARG A 331 2.11 -30.13 -0.53
CA ARG A 331 1.59 -29.48 0.67
C ARG A 331 0.16 -28.94 0.48
N LEU A 332 -0.34 -28.86 -0.75
CA LEU A 332 -1.73 -28.49 -1.03
C LEU A 332 -2.70 -29.65 -0.80
N LEU A 333 -2.23 -30.90 -0.76
CA LEU A 333 -3.09 -32.08 -0.64
C LEU A 333 -4.01 -32.08 0.60
N PRO A 334 -3.56 -31.69 1.81
CA PRO A 334 -4.43 -31.62 2.97
C PRO A 334 -5.61 -30.66 2.80
N LEU A 335 -5.44 -29.58 2.03
CA LEU A 335 -6.50 -28.59 1.78
C LEU A 335 -7.61 -29.11 0.85
N LEU A 336 -7.32 -30.15 0.07
CA LEU A 336 -8.29 -30.74 -0.87
C LEU A 336 -9.12 -31.86 -0.23
N LYS A 337 -8.76 -32.30 0.98
CA LYS A 337 -9.55 -33.28 1.72
C LYS A 337 -10.76 -32.57 2.34
N PRO A 338 -12.00 -32.94 1.99
CA PRO A 338 -13.16 -32.32 2.60
C PRO A 338 -13.24 -32.71 4.07
N THR A 339 -13.08 -31.74 4.99
CA THR A 339 -13.30 -31.93 6.43
C THR A 339 -14.77 -32.16 6.79
N ARG A 340 -15.72 -31.97 5.85
CA ARG A 340 -17.16 -31.83 6.15
C ARG A 340 -18.14 -32.89 5.63
N PHE A 341 -17.67 -34.02 5.12
CA PHE A 341 -18.59 -35.12 4.72
C PHE A 341 -18.58 -36.35 5.65
N GLU A 342 -17.76 -36.37 6.70
CA GLU A 342 -17.65 -37.54 7.60
C GLU A 342 -18.74 -37.60 8.68
N GLY A 343 -19.77 -36.73 8.65
CA GLY A 343 -20.86 -36.70 9.63
C GLY A 343 -22.27 -36.50 9.06
N MET A 344 -22.47 -36.57 7.74
CA MET A 344 -23.78 -36.40 7.09
C MET A 344 -24.19 -37.61 6.22
N LEU A 345 -23.90 -38.83 6.68
CA LEU A 345 -24.45 -40.07 6.11
C LEU A 345 -25.09 -40.94 7.18
#